data_AF-A0A6H1W1P9-F1
#
_entry.id   AF-A0A6H1W1P9-F1
#
_cell.length_a   1.000
_cell.length_b   1.000
_cell.length_c   1.000
_cell.angle_alpha   90.00
_cell.angle_beta   90.00
_cell.angle_gamma   90.00
#
_symmetry.space_group_name_H-M   'P 1'
#
loop_
_entity.id
_entity.type
_entity.pdbx_description
1 polymer ?
#
loop_
_entity_poly.entity_id
_entity_poly.type
_entity_poly.pdbx_seq_one_letter_code
_entity_poly.pdbx_strand_id
1 'polypeptide(L)'
;MRFTTPVQKTVVVVVLLAINAVLALALNALRWEPGSIAVSILQLIGWYLVSRVFRGPGEPVAAARPWWRMTARPLLSGVLGAGYLLVALVNLVLSVVGFGSASGTVSVLVELVLAALFLTTFVRLRALGTAPRTP
;
A
#
# COMPACT_ATOMS: atom_id res chain seq x y z
N MET A 1 9.19 -18.67 -4.44
CA MET A 1 8.22 -18.46 -5.54
C MET A 1 8.20 -16.98 -5.90
N ARG A 2 8.37 -16.57 -7.16
CA ARG A 2 8.41 -15.15 -7.55
C ARG A 2 7.42 -14.89 -8.69
N PHE A 3 6.49 -13.96 -8.45
CA PHE A 3 5.45 -13.59 -9.40
C PHE A 3 6.04 -12.66 -10.49
N THR A 4 6.25 -13.20 -11.68
CA THR A 4 6.84 -12.46 -12.81
C THR A 4 5.77 -11.90 -13.74
N THR A 5 4.67 -12.63 -13.93
CA THR A 5 3.58 -12.24 -14.82
C THR A 5 2.69 -11.15 -14.20
N PRO A 6 2.14 -10.23 -15.01
CA PRO A 6 1.17 -9.24 -14.52
C PRO A 6 -0.05 -9.87 -13.86
N VAL A 7 -0.56 -10.96 -14.45
CA VAL A 7 -1.74 -11.69 -13.95
C VAL A 7 -1.50 -12.20 -12.53
N GLN A 8 -0.38 -12.88 -12.28
CA GLN A 8 -0.05 -13.39 -10.95
C GLN A 8 0.05 -12.27 -9.90
N LYS A 9 0.66 -11.13 -10.26
CA LYS A 9 0.76 -9.99 -9.34
C LYS A 9 -0.60 -9.40 -9.03
N THR A 10 -1.47 -9.27 -10.03
CA THR A 10 -2.84 -8.80 -9.85
C THR A 10 -3.62 -9.75 -8.94
N VAL A 11 -3.54 -11.06 -9.18
CA VAL A 11 -4.19 -12.06 -8.32
C VAL A 11 -3.73 -11.93 -6.87
N VAL A 12 -2.42 -11.81 -6.62
CA VAL A 12 -1.89 -11.64 -5.26
C VAL A 12 -2.42 -10.36 -4.62
N VAL A 13 -2.42 -9.23 -5.34
CA VAL A 13 -2.96 -7.97 -4.81
C VAL A 13 -4.44 -8.08 -4.51
N VAL A 14 -5.24 -8.64 -5.41
CA VAL A 14 -6.69 -8.80 -5.23
C VAL A 14 -6.99 -9.72 -4.05
N VAL A 15 -6.28 -10.85 -3.93
CA VAL A 15 -6.45 -11.78 -2.80
C VAL A 15 -6.07 -11.12 -1.48
N LEU A 16 -4.95 -10.38 -1.43
CA LEU A 16 -4.55 -9.67 -0.22
C LEU A 16 -5.55 -8.59 0.19
N LEU A 17 -6.06 -7.83 -0.78
CA LEU A 17 -7.11 -6.82 -0.53
C LEU A 17 -8.41 -7.47 -0.04
N ALA A 18 -8.82 -8.58 -0.65
CA ALA A 18 -10.03 -9.30 -0.24
C ALA A 18 -9.90 -9.88 1.18
N ILE A 19 -8.78 -10.55 1.48
CA ILE A 19 -8.51 -11.07 2.83
C ILE A 19 -8.51 -9.91 3.84
N ASN A 20 -7.86 -8.80 3.52
CA ASN A 20 -7.80 -7.65 4.41
C ASN A 20 -9.19 -7.06 4.66
N ALA A 21 -10.01 -6.91 3.62
CA ALA A 21 -11.37 -6.40 3.75
C ALA A 21 -12.24 -7.32 4.61
N VAL A 22 -12.18 -8.64 4.38
CA VAL A 22 -12.93 -9.63 5.16
C VAL A 22 -12.51 -9.61 6.62
N LEU A 23 -11.20 -9.61 6.90
CA LEU A 23 -10.69 -9.56 8.27
C LEU A 23 -11.07 -8.25 8.96
N ALA A 24 -10.92 -7.10 8.30
CA ALA A 24 -11.29 -5.81 8.87
C ALA A 24 -12.78 -5.75 9.23
N LEU A 25 -13.67 -6.20 8.33
CA LEU A 25 -15.11 -6.25 8.57
C LEU A 25 -15.47 -7.20 9.72
N ALA A 26 -14.88 -8.39 9.74
CA ALA A 26 -15.12 -9.36 10.81
C ALA A 26 -14.67 -8.81 12.18
N LEU A 27 -13.44 -8.33 12.28
CA LEU A 27 -12.88 -7.81 13.54
C LEU A 27 -13.63 -6.59 14.05
N ASN A 28 -14.09 -5.72 13.15
CA ASN A 28 -14.96 -4.60 13.50
C ASN A 28 -16.32 -5.07 14.02
N ALA A 29 -16.94 -6.08 13.38
CA ALA A 29 -18.20 -6.66 13.84
C ALA A 29 -18.06 -7.30 15.24
N LEU A 30 -16.91 -7.91 15.54
CA LEU A 30 -16.57 -8.45 16.86
C LEU A 30 -16.13 -7.37 17.87
N ARG A 31 -15.97 -6.10 17.47
CA ARG A 31 -15.40 -5.01 18.27
C ARG A 31 -14.04 -5.35 18.90
N TRP A 32 -13.25 -6.18 18.22
CA TRP A 32 -11.96 -6.65 18.74
C TRP A 32 -10.81 -5.71 18.35
N GLU A 33 -10.62 -4.67 19.16
CA GLU A 33 -9.65 -3.59 18.92
C GLU A 33 -8.20 -4.07 18.66
N PRO A 34 -7.58 -4.93 19.51
CA PRO A 34 -6.23 -5.44 19.26
C PRO A 34 -6.10 -6.20 17.93
N GLY A 35 -7.12 -6.95 17.55
CA GLY A 35 -7.15 -7.68 16.28
C GLY A 35 -7.12 -6.70 15.10
N SER A 36 -7.97 -5.67 15.12
CA SER A 36 -8.03 -4.64 14.07
C SER A 36 -6.72 -3.86 13.94
N ILE A 37 -6.07 -3.54 15.06
CA ILE A 37 -4.73 -2.93 15.08
C ILE A 37 -3.71 -3.85 14.42
N ALA A 38 -3.69 -5.14 14.81
CA ALA A 38 -2.75 -6.11 14.25
C ALA A 38 -2.94 -6.27 12.73
N VAL A 39 -4.18 -6.36 12.25
CA VAL A 39 -4.48 -6.46 10.80
C VAL A 39 -4.00 -5.23 10.04
N SER A 40 -4.20 -4.02 10.59
CA SER A 40 -3.73 -2.77 9.96
C SER A 40 -2.20 -2.76 9.83
N ILE A 41 -1.48 -3.15 10.88
CA ILE A 41 -0.02 -3.24 10.85
C ILE A 41 0.45 -4.32 9.86
N LEU A 42 -0.21 -5.48 9.85
CA LEU A 42 0.07 -6.56 8.91
C LEU A 42 -0.20 -6.15 7.46
N GLN A 43 -1.20 -5.32 7.20
CA GLN A 43 -1.47 -4.76 5.88
C GLN A 43 -0.30 -3.88 5.41
N LEU A 44 0.20 -2.98 6.26
CA LEU A 44 1.36 -2.14 5.96
C LEU A 44 2.59 -2.99 5.63
N ILE A 45 2.89 -3.97 6.50
CA ILE A 45 4.02 -4.88 6.32
C ILE A 45 3.83 -5.72 5.04
N GLY A 46 2.63 -6.25 4.81
CA GLY A 46 2.29 -7.05 3.65
C GLY A 46 2.53 -6.30 2.35
N TRP A 47 2.03 -5.06 2.24
CA TRP A 47 2.30 -4.21 1.08
C TRP A 47 3.78 -3.94 0.87
N TYR A 48 4.49 -3.60 1.95
CA TYR A 48 5.91 -3.36 1.89
C TYR A 48 6.67 -4.60 1.40
N LEU A 49 6.40 -5.78 1.94
CA LEU A 49 7.06 -7.04 1.54
C LEU A 49 6.71 -7.44 0.10
N VAL A 50 5.43 -7.37 -0.28
CA VAL A 50 4.96 -7.68 -1.63
C VAL A 50 5.64 -6.79 -2.67
N SER A 51 5.79 -5.50 -2.36
CA SER A 51 6.52 -4.54 -3.21
C SER A 51 7.99 -4.94 -3.45
N ARG A 52 8.59 -5.69 -2.51
CA ARG A 52 9.97 -6.17 -2.63
C ARG A 52 10.08 -7.48 -3.41
N VAL A 53 9.03 -8.30 -3.40
CA VAL A 53 8.98 -9.57 -4.14
C VAL A 53 8.60 -9.35 -5.61
N PHE A 54 7.73 -8.39 -5.90
CA PHE A 54 7.35 -8.06 -7.27
C PHE A 54 8.52 -7.43 -8.02
N ARG A 55 8.90 -8.04 -9.15
CA ARG A 55 9.95 -7.55 -10.07
C ARG A 55 9.37 -7.25 -11.44
N GLY A 56 9.76 -6.14 -12.05
CA GLY A 56 9.39 -5.81 -13.42
C GLY A 56 10.02 -6.76 -14.46
N PRO A 57 9.47 -6.86 -15.68
CA PRO A 57 10.14 -7.56 -16.78
C PRO A 57 11.53 -6.95 -17.02
N GLY A 58 12.59 -7.76 -16.95
CA GLY A 58 13.97 -7.32 -17.17
C GLY A 58 14.63 -6.55 -16.01
N GLU A 59 13.98 -6.37 -14.85
CA GLU A 59 14.65 -5.78 -13.68
C GLU A 59 15.74 -6.73 -13.15
N PRO A 60 17.01 -6.29 -13.00
CA PRO A 60 18.08 -7.09 -12.43
C PRO A 60 17.68 -7.59 -11.04
N VAL A 61 17.64 -8.91 -10.90
CA VAL A 61 17.12 -9.56 -9.69
C VAL A 61 18.07 -9.39 -8.50
N ALA A 62 19.37 -9.23 -8.78
CA ALA A 62 20.44 -9.13 -7.78
C ALA A 62 20.54 -7.75 -7.11
N ALA A 63 20.10 -6.67 -7.77
CA ALA A 63 20.20 -5.33 -7.19
C ALA A 63 19.12 -5.12 -6.12
N ALA A 64 19.55 -4.64 -4.95
CA ALA A 64 18.62 -4.21 -3.91
C ALA A 64 17.76 -3.05 -4.43
N ARG A 65 16.44 -3.24 -4.44
CA ARG A 65 15.51 -2.19 -4.87
C ARG A 65 15.58 -1.02 -3.86
N PRO A 66 15.72 0.24 -4.30
CA PRO A 66 15.72 1.39 -3.41
C PRO A 66 14.52 1.34 -2.47
N TRP A 67 14.72 1.70 -1.21
CA TRP A 67 13.70 1.45 -0.18
C TRP A 67 12.38 2.17 -0.43
N TRP A 68 12.46 3.31 -1.11
CA TRP A 68 11.34 4.17 -1.46
C TRP A 68 10.51 3.62 -2.62
N ARG A 69 10.98 2.63 -3.39
CA ARG A 69 10.34 2.22 -4.66
C ARG A 69 9.36 1.07 -4.44
N MET A 70 8.09 1.42 -4.19
CA MET A 70 7.00 0.45 -4.01
C MET A 70 6.57 -0.23 -5.33
N THR A 71 6.48 0.53 -6.42
CA THR A 71 6.05 0.00 -7.72
C THR A 71 7.06 0.31 -8.81
N ALA A 72 6.95 -0.36 -9.96
CA ALA A 72 7.77 -0.05 -11.14
C ALA A 72 7.13 1.03 -12.03
N ARG A 73 5.81 1.26 -11.90
CA ARG A 73 5.02 2.11 -12.79
C ARG A 73 4.54 3.35 -12.03
N PRO A 74 4.89 4.58 -12.47
CA PRO A 74 4.51 5.80 -11.76
C PRO A 74 2.99 5.90 -11.61
N LEU A 75 2.22 5.77 -12.69
CA LEU A 75 0.75 5.92 -12.65
C LEU A 75 0.09 4.99 -11.63
N LEU A 76 0.50 3.71 -11.57
CA LEU A 76 -0.02 2.75 -10.59
C LEU A 76 0.26 3.21 -9.16
N SER A 77 1.49 3.70 -8.92
CA SER A 77 1.86 4.27 -7.63
C SER A 77 1.03 5.50 -7.25
N GLY A 78 0.78 6.37 -8.22
CA GLY A 78 -0.06 7.56 -8.02
C GLY A 78 -1.49 7.19 -7.64
N VAL A 79 -2.09 6.24 -8.37
CA VAL A 79 -3.47 5.76 -8.10
C VAL A 79 -3.56 5.11 -6.73
N LEU A 80 -2.64 4.21 -6.37
CA LEU A 80 -2.63 3.58 -5.04
C LEU A 80 -2.41 4.61 -3.93
N GLY A 81 -1.48 5.55 -4.13
CA GLY A 81 -1.22 6.61 -3.16
C GLY A 81 -2.42 7.53 -2.93
N ALA A 82 -3.09 7.96 -4.01
CA ALA A 82 -4.31 8.76 -3.93
C ALA A 82 -5.47 7.99 -3.30
N GLY A 83 -5.63 6.71 -3.64
CA GLY A 83 -6.63 5.84 -3.04
C GLY A 83 -6.46 5.71 -1.53
N TYR A 84 -5.25 5.41 -1.06
CA TYR A 84 -4.95 5.34 0.37
C TYR A 84 -5.13 6.67 1.09
N LEU A 85 -4.76 7.79 0.45
CA LEU A 85 -4.99 9.11 1.01
C LEU A 85 -6.49 9.42 1.15
N LEU A 86 -7.29 9.09 0.15
CA LEU A 86 -8.74 9.28 0.19
C LEU A 86 -9.37 8.46 1.32
N VAL A 87 -9.00 7.19 1.46
CA VAL A 87 -9.50 6.33 2.55
C VAL A 87 -9.11 6.90 3.91
N ALA A 88 -7.86 7.34 4.09
CA ALA A 88 -7.40 7.97 5.32
C ALA A 88 -8.21 9.22 5.68
N LEU A 89 -8.52 10.06 4.69
CA LEU A 89 -9.34 11.26 4.89
C LEU A 89 -10.77 10.91 5.30
N VAL A 90 -11.38 9.92 4.65
CA VAL A 90 -12.73 9.44 5.01
C VAL A 90 -12.73 8.92 6.45
N ASN A 91 -11.78 8.06 6.81
CA ASN A 91 -11.68 7.50 8.15
C ASN A 91 -11.37 8.56 9.22
N LEU A 92 -10.57 9.57 8.88
CA LEU A 92 -10.30 10.71 9.76
C LEU A 92 -11.58 11.51 10.03
N VAL A 93 -12.37 11.82 8.99
CA VAL A 93 -13.66 12.52 9.15
C VAL A 93 -14.62 11.70 10.01
N LEU A 94 -14.74 10.39 9.75
CA LEU A 94 -15.57 9.49 10.56
C LEU A 94 -15.15 9.48 12.04
N SER A 95 -13.85 9.47 12.30
CA SER A 95 -13.31 9.54 13.66
C SER A 95 -13.70 10.83 14.38
N VAL A 96 -13.59 11.98 13.70
CA VAL A 96 -13.93 13.30 14.25
C VAL A 96 -15.42 13.46 14.55
N VAL A 97 -16.31 12.85 13.75
CA VAL A 97 -17.77 12.91 13.97
C VAL A 97 -18.30 11.87 14.97
N GLY A 98 -17.42 11.22 15.73
CA GLY A 98 -17.80 10.37 16.87
C GLY A 98 -17.68 8.86 16.64
N PHE A 99 -17.16 8.41 15.49
CA PHE A 99 -16.83 6.99 15.25
C PHE A 99 -15.37 6.65 15.55
N GLY A 100 -14.68 7.49 16.34
CA GLY A 100 -13.27 7.32 16.66
C GLY A 100 -13.01 6.15 17.59
N SER A 101 -11.92 5.42 17.33
CA SER A 101 -11.38 4.38 18.20
C SER A 101 -9.85 4.34 18.11
N ALA A 102 -9.21 3.59 19.01
CA ALA A 102 -7.75 3.40 18.97
C ALA A 102 -7.35 2.67 17.68
N SER A 103 -8.08 1.60 17.31
CA SER A 103 -7.88 0.86 16.07
C SER A 103 -8.14 1.70 14.83
N GLY A 104 -9.16 2.56 14.84
CA GLY A 104 -9.42 3.52 13.76
C GLY A 104 -8.28 4.53 13.59
N THR A 105 -7.75 5.05 14.71
CA THR A 105 -6.59 5.96 14.68
C THR A 105 -5.36 5.27 14.08
N VAL A 106 -5.06 4.03 14.48
CA VAL A 106 -3.95 3.26 13.91
C VAL A 106 -4.18 2.99 12.42
N SER A 107 -5.41 2.67 12.01
CA SER A 107 -5.76 2.43 10.61
C SER A 107 -5.49 3.67 9.75
N VAL A 108 -5.93 4.85 10.20
CA VAL A 108 -5.64 6.13 9.52
C VAL A 108 -4.14 6.36 9.40
N LEU A 109 -3.36 6.13 10.47
CA LEU A 109 -1.90 6.29 10.42
C LEU A 109 -1.27 5.33 9.41
N VAL A 110 -1.71 4.06 9.37
CA VAL A 110 -1.25 3.07 8.40
C VAL A 110 -1.56 3.50 6.97
N GLU A 111 -2.78 3.97 6.71
CA GLU A 111 -3.23 4.42 5.40
C GLU A 111 -2.42 5.65 4.94
N LEU A 112 -2.15 6.60 5.83
CA LEU A 112 -1.28 7.75 5.55
C LEU A 112 0.16 7.34 5.24
N VAL A 113 0.71 6.36 5.96
CA VAL A 113 2.06 5.84 5.67
C VAL A 113 2.09 5.15 4.31
N LEU A 114 1.10 4.32 3.98
CA LEU A 114 1.00 3.70 2.64
C LEU A 114 0.86 4.76 1.55
N ALA A 115 -0.02 5.75 1.73
CA ALA A 115 -0.19 6.86 0.82
C ALA A 115 1.15 7.58 0.58
N ALA A 116 1.86 7.95 1.65
CA ALA A 116 3.15 8.62 1.58
C ALA A 116 4.19 7.79 0.80
N LEU A 117 4.29 6.48 1.05
CA LEU A 117 5.23 5.60 0.36
C LEU A 117 4.92 5.48 -1.14
N PHE A 118 3.64 5.31 -1.50
CA PHE A 118 3.20 5.22 -2.89
C PHE A 118 3.33 6.55 -3.65
N LEU A 119 3.00 7.68 -3.01
CA LEU A 119 3.16 9.02 -3.59
C LEU A 119 4.64 9.41 -3.71
N THR A 120 5.48 9.07 -2.74
CA THR A 120 6.94 9.26 -2.83
C THR A 120 7.51 8.48 -4.01
N THR A 121 7.06 7.23 -4.20
CA THR A 121 7.43 6.44 -5.38
C THR A 121 6.98 7.13 -6.67
N PHE A 122 5.73 7.62 -6.74
CA PHE A 122 5.19 8.32 -7.90
C PHE A 122 6.04 9.53 -8.29
N VAL A 123 6.31 10.42 -7.34
CA VAL A 123 7.10 11.64 -7.55
C VAL A 123 8.51 11.30 -8.04
N ARG A 124 9.20 10.37 -7.36
CA ARG A 124 10.56 9.97 -7.73
C ARG A 124 10.63 9.29 -9.10
N LEU A 125 9.69 8.42 -9.42
CA LEU A 125 9.64 7.77 -10.74
C LEU A 125 9.33 8.76 -11.87
N ARG A 126 8.45 9.73 -11.63
CA ARG A 126 8.20 10.79 -12.63
C ARG A 126 9.44 11.64 -12.85
N ALA A 127 10.11 12.06 -11.78
CA ALA A 127 11.34 12.83 -11.87
C ALA A 127 12.45 12.10 -12.66
N LEU A 128 12.61 10.79 -12.43
CA LEU A 128 13.56 9.96 -13.19
C LEU A 128 13.17 9.79 -14.66
N GLY A 129 11.87 9.72 -14.97
CA GLY A 129 11.37 9.63 -16.35
C GLY A 129 11.48 10.93 -17.14
N THR A 130 11.55 12.08 -16.46
CA THR A 130 11.71 13.41 -17.06
C THR A 130 13.15 13.89 -17.12
N ALA A 131 14.11 13.16 -16.55
CA ALA A 131 15.53 13.52 -16.63
C ALA A 131 15.99 13.54 -18.11
N PRO A 132 16.73 14.57 -18.56
CA PRO A 132 17.28 14.62 -19.91
C PRO A 132 18.09 13.36 -20.17
N ARG A 133 17.84 12.68 -21.29
CA ARG A 133 18.72 11.60 -21.75
C ARG A 133 20.04 12.27 -22.14
N THR A 134 21.07 12.15 -21.32
CA THR A 134 22.42 12.55 -21.71
C THR A 134 22.81 11.75 -22.95
N PRO A 135 23.26 12.41 -24.02
CA PRO A 135 23.69 11.75 -25.26
C PRO A 135 24.91 10.86 -25.05
#